data_AF-A0A3N9XD09-F1
#
_entry.id   AF-A0A3N9XD09-F1
#
_cell.length_a   1.000
_cell.length_b   1.000
_cell.length_c   1.000
_cell.angle_alpha   90.00
_cell.angle_beta   90.00
_cell.angle_gamma   90.00
#
_symmetry.space_group_name_H-M   'P 1'
#
loop_
_entity.id
_entity.type
_entity.pdbx_description
1 polymer ?
#
loop_
_entity_poly.entity_id
_entity_poly.type
_entity_poly.pdbx_seq_one_letter_code
_entity_poly.pdbx_strand_id
1 'polypeptide(L)'
;MRAGSTVNIPANAPHNFRNVSGAPARMLCMCTPAGQDEYLLRLGDEVASKDAPPPRLTDDEIAERRQRAAQLAPAYRSELL
;
A
#
# COMPACT_ATOMS: atom_id res chain seq x y z
N MET A 1 5.27 11.28 -12.94
CA MET A 1 5.23 12.39 -11.95
C MET A 1 6.65 12.89 -11.70
N ARG A 2 6.83 14.11 -11.17
CA ARG A 2 8.13 14.66 -10.76
C ARG A 2 8.14 14.87 -9.24
N ALA A 3 9.32 15.09 -8.64
CA ALA A 3 9.41 15.41 -7.22
C ALA A 3 8.58 16.65 -6.89
N GLY A 4 7.83 16.60 -5.78
CA GLY A 4 6.91 17.66 -5.37
C GLY A 4 5.56 17.69 -6.11
N SER A 5 5.31 16.80 -7.07
CA SER A 5 3.98 16.66 -7.68
C SER A 5 2.98 16.11 -6.66
N THR A 6 1.76 16.66 -6.68
CA THR A 6 0.61 16.13 -5.93
C THR A 6 -0.42 15.58 -6.90
N VAL A 7 -1.06 14.46 -6.56
CA VAL A 7 -2.19 13.91 -7.31
C VAL A 7 -3.33 13.65 -6.36
N ASN A 8 -4.52 14.10 -6.73
CA ASN A 8 -5.75 13.85 -6.02
C ASN A 8 -6.52 12.72 -6.73
N ILE A 9 -6.84 11.65 -6.01
CA ILE A 9 -7.63 10.54 -6.52
C ILE A 9 -8.99 10.55 -5.82
N PRO A 10 -10.10 10.81 -6.53
CA PRO A 10 -11.42 10.76 -5.92
C PRO A 10 -11.81 9.33 -5.57
N ALA A 11 -12.78 9.17 -4.66
CA ALA A 11 -13.35 7.87 -4.34
C ALA A 11 -13.83 7.14 -5.61
N ASN A 12 -13.66 5.82 -5.62
CA ASN A 12 -14.04 4.91 -6.70
C ASN A 12 -13.26 5.08 -8.02
N ALA A 13 -12.16 5.84 -8.05
CA ALA A 13 -11.26 5.87 -9.20
C ALA A 13 -10.17 4.77 -9.06
N PRO A 14 -10.13 3.76 -9.94
CA PRO A 14 -9.05 2.76 -9.96
C PRO A 14 -7.68 3.41 -10.10
N HIS A 15 -6.73 3.03 -9.25
CA HIS A 15 -5.38 3.57 -9.29
C HIS A 15 -4.34 2.62 -8.68
N ASN A 16 -3.10 2.78 -9.09
CA ASN A 16 -1.93 2.14 -8.49
C ASN A 16 -0.70 3.06 -8.66
N PHE A 17 0.36 2.76 -7.92
CA PHE A 17 1.64 3.43 -8.06
C PHE A 17 2.77 2.41 -8.19
N ARG A 18 3.74 2.73 -9.06
CA ARG A 18 4.97 1.94 -9.25
C ARG A 18 6.17 2.87 -9.27
N ASN A 19 7.19 2.57 -8.47
CA ASN A 19 8.48 3.24 -8.57
C ASN A 19 9.24 2.72 -9.81
N VAL A 20 9.45 3.58 -10.80
CA VAL A 20 10.15 3.28 -12.05
C VAL A 20 11.57 3.88 -12.11
N SER A 21 12.02 4.57 -11.06
CA SER A 21 13.24 5.39 -11.09
C SER A 21 14.56 4.63 -10.93
N GLY A 22 14.52 3.36 -10.53
CA GLY A 22 15.73 2.57 -10.21
C GLY A 22 16.40 2.93 -8.88
N ALA A 23 15.86 3.90 -8.13
CA ALA A 23 16.32 4.29 -6.80
C ALA A 23 15.13 4.40 -5.82
N PRO A 24 15.35 4.39 -4.49
CA PRO A 24 14.28 4.65 -3.54
C PRO A 24 13.61 6.00 -3.78
N ALA A 25 12.28 6.03 -3.76
CA ALA A 25 11.47 7.24 -3.89
C ALA A 25 10.62 7.43 -2.63
N ARG A 26 10.37 8.69 -2.25
CA ARG A 26 9.52 9.05 -1.12
C ARG A 26 8.17 9.57 -1.61
N MET A 27 7.09 9.04 -1.04
CA MET A 27 5.72 9.45 -1.30
C MET A 27 4.97 9.56 0.03
N LEU A 28 4.20 10.63 0.20
CA LEU A 28 3.19 10.73 1.24
C LEU A 28 1.85 10.30 0.63
N CYS A 29 1.26 9.22 1.15
CA CYS A 29 -0.08 8.78 0.79
C CYS A 29 -1.02 9.13 1.95
N MET A 30 -2.10 9.85 1.66
CA MET A 30 -3.13 10.17 2.65
C MET A 30 -4.47 9.66 2.13
N CYS A 31 -5.20 8.96 2.98
CA CYS A 31 -6.52 8.43 2.69
C CYS A 31 -7.55 9.07 3.64
N THR A 32 -8.68 9.48 3.08
CA THR A 32 -9.82 10.00 3.83
C THR A 32 -11.11 9.43 3.24
N PRO A 33 -12.08 8.96 4.05
CA PRO A 33 -12.07 8.90 5.52
C PRO A 33 -11.08 7.85 6.08
N ALA A 34 -10.95 7.78 7.41
CA ALA A 34 -10.04 6.86 8.10
C ALA A 34 -10.34 5.37 7.83
N GLY A 35 -9.36 4.50 8.09
CA GLY A 35 -9.45 3.03 7.99
C GLY A 35 -8.30 2.39 7.21
N GLN A 36 -7.65 3.12 6.30
CA GLN A 36 -6.56 2.57 5.49
C GLN A 36 -5.32 2.20 6.33
N ASP A 37 -5.05 2.97 7.38
CA ASP A 37 -4.01 2.72 8.36
C ASP A 37 -4.22 1.39 9.10
N GLU A 38 -5.44 1.13 9.57
CA GLU A 38 -5.79 -0.15 10.21
C GLU A 38 -5.70 -1.33 9.22
N TYR A 39 -6.16 -1.14 7.98
CA TYR A 39 -6.02 -2.14 6.93
C TYR A 39 -4.55 -2.51 6.71
N LEU A 40 -3.65 -1.52 6.64
CA LEU A 40 -2.21 -1.75 6.50
C LEU A 40 -1.60 -2.46 7.71
N LEU A 41 -2.02 -2.13 8.94
CA LEU A 41 -1.57 -2.83 10.15
C LEU A 41 -1.93 -4.32 10.15
N ARG A 42 -3.06 -4.70 9.55
CA ARG A 42 -3.49 -6.12 9.45
C ARG A 42 -2.79 -6.90 8.32
N LEU A 43 -2.18 -6.20 7.36
CA LEU A 43 -1.53 -6.80 6.18
C LEU A 43 -0.01 -6.76 6.20
N GLY A 44 0.55 -5.68 6.71
CA GLY A 44 1.98 -5.41 6.72
C GLY A 44 2.69 -6.11 7.87
N ASP A 45 4.02 -6.10 7.80
CA ASP A 45 4.89 -6.46 8.91
C ASP A 45 5.34 -5.20 9.64
N GLU A 46 5.39 -5.28 10.96
CA GLU A 46 6.09 -4.27 11.74
C GLU A 46 7.58 -4.32 11.43
N VAL A 47 8.15 -3.16 11.12
CA VAL A 47 9.59 -3.01 10.84
C VAL A 47 10.24 -2.21 11.96
N ALA A 48 11.49 -2.57 12.29
CA ALA A 48 12.20 -1.98 13.43
C ALA A 48 12.47 -0.47 13.31
N SER A 49 12.48 0.09 12.09
CA SER A 49 12.62 1.53 11.87
C SER A 49 12.13 1.95 10.47
N LYS A 50 11.98 3.26 10.26
CA LYS A 50 11.57 3.86 8.98
C LYS A 50 12.51 3.59 7.80
N ASP A 51 13.77 3.24 8.07
CA ASP A 51 14.79 2.97 7.04
C ASP A 51 15.20 1.49 7.03
N ALA A 52 14.49 0.62 7.75
CA ALA A 52 14.73 -0.83 7.72
C ALA A 52 14.47 -1.38 6.30
N PRO A 53 15.23 -2.38 5.84
CA PRO A 53 14.95 -3.03 4.57
C PRO A 53 13.57 -3.72 4.62
N PRO A 54 12.88 -3.86 3.47
CA PRO A 54 11.63 -4.61 3.43
C PRO A 54 11.88 -6.08 3.80
N PRO A 55 10.90 -6.76 4.42
CA PRO A 55 10.99 -8.19 4.68
C PRO A 55 11.19 -8.96 3.37
N ARG A 56 12.01 -10.02 3.42
CA ARG A 56 12.13 -10.97 2.31
C ARG A 56 11.00 -11.97 2.43
N LEU A 57 10.12 -11.98 1.43
CA LEU A 57 8.97 -12.86 1.38
C LEU A 57 9.19 -13.96 0.35
N THR A 58 8.75 -15.16 0.69
CA THR A 58 8.57 -16.27 -0.25
C THR A 58 7.35 -16.03 -1.13
N ASP A 59 7.24 -16.77 -2.23
CA ASP A 59 6.08 -16.69 -3.12
C ASP A 59 4.77 -17.05 -2.41
N ASP A 60 4.83 -18.01 -1.48
CA ASP A 60 3.68 -18.44 -0.66
C ASP A 60 3.24 -17.31 0.30
N GLU A 61 4.17 -16.63 0.97
CA GLU A 61 3.85 -15.48 1.83
C GLU A 61 3.29 -14.31 1.02
N ILE A 62 3.78 -14.08 -0.21
CA ILE A 62 3.23 -13.08 -1.12
C ILE A 62 1.80 -13.45 -1.50
N ALA A 63 1.55 -14.71 -1.85
CA ALA A 63 0.22 -15.20 -2.21
C ALA A 63 -0.77 -15.09 -1.04
N GLU A 64 -0.35 -15.50 0.17
CA GLU A 64 -1.14 -15.40 1.38
C GLU A 64 -1.52 -13.94 1.69
N ARG A 65 -0.56 -13.00 1.60
CA ARG A 65 -0.83 -11.57 1.81
C ARG A 65 -1.79 -11.01 0.78
N ARG A 66 -1.68 -11.39 -0.49
CA ARG A 66 -2.62 -10.98 -1.54
C ARG A 66 -4.03 -11.49 -1.26
N GLN A 67 -4.17 -12.74 -0.82
CA GLN A 67 -5.47 -13.30 -0.43
C GLN A 67 -6.06 -12.59 0.78
N ARG A 68 -5.26 -12.36 1.83
CA ARG A 68 -5.69 -11.61 3.03
C ARG A 68 -6.10 -10.19 2.69
N ALA A 69 -5.34 -9.51 1.81
CA ALA A 69 -5.66 -8.19 1.32
C ALA A 69 -7.02 -8.16 0.61
N ALA A 70 -7.26 -9.10 -0.30
CA ALA A 70 -8.54 -9.23 -1.00
C ALA A 70 -9.72 -9.51 -0.05
N GLN A 71 -9.53 -10.37 0.94
CA GLN A 71 -10.58 -10.70 1.92
C GLN A 71 -10.93 -9.53 2.83
N LEU A 72 -9.94 -8.73 3.25
CA LEU A 72 -10.16 -7.60 4.14
C LEU A 72 -10.67 -6.35 3.41
N ALA A 73 -10.34 -6.18 2.12
CA ALA A 73 -10.61 -4.94 1.38
C ALA A 73 -12.07 -4.42 1.48
N PRO A 74 -13.12 -5.28 1.39
CA PRO A 74 -14.50 -4.82 1.51
C PRO A 74 -14.83 -4.15 2.86
N ALA A 75 -14.24 -4.63 3.96
CA ALA A 75 -14.42 -4.05 5.29
C ALA A 75 -13.88 -2.61 5.38
N TYR A 76 -12.96 -2.25 4.48
CA TYR A 76 -12.34 -0.93 4.36
C TYR A 76 -12.79 -0.16 3.13
N ARG A 77 -13.93 -0.54 2.52
CA ARG A 77 -14.50 0.12 1.33
C ARG A 77 -13.51 0.17 0.16
N SER A 78 -12.67 -0.85 0.04
CA SER A 78 -11.66 -1.01 -1.00
C SER A 78 -11.95 -2.24 -1.86
N GLU A 79 -11.50 -2.21 -3.10
CA GLU A 79 -11.56 -3.32 -4.05
C GLU A 79 -10.19 -3.46 -4.73
N LEU A 80 -9.71 -4.69 -4.88
CA LEU A 80 -8.49 -5.02 -5.59
C LEU A 80 -8.87 -5.51 -7.00
N LEU A 81 -8.40 -4.80 -8.02
CA LEU A 81 -8.66 -5.05 -9.43
C LEU A 81 -7.53 -5.84 -10.11
#